data_AF-A0A1G7FU96-F1
#
_entry.id   AF-A0A1G7FU96-F1
#
_cell.length_a   1.000
_cell.length_b   1.000
_cell.length_c   1.000
_cell.angle_alpha   90.00
_cell.angle_beta   90.00
_cell.angle_gamma   90.00
#
_symmetry.space_group_name_H-M   'P 1'
#
loop_
_entity.id
_entity.type
_entity.pdbx_description
1 polymer ?
#
loop_
_entity_poly.entity_id
_entity_poly.type
_entity_poly.pdbx_seq_one_letter_code
_entity_poly.pdbx_strand_id
1 'polypeptide(L)'
;MTVALVLHRADGAPVSTSFRRAAFGKDDPFPRHREIAWEGPGSMSAGRISFIGELEVPSFPHTETIVVMAGELSLTAAGAAPLVLNPGEGAVIARGTAVRILARSRTLFVFCAAAAEGPNNPGITPLRAGSVRFAAPDGSVLSVGAGDALFVPQGAPIGWESSDRVAKFYVVQSVQA
;
A
#
# COMPACT_ATOMS: atom_id res chain seq x y z
N MET A 1 18.07 10.48 7.70
CA MET A 1 16.92 10.63 8.62
C MET A 1 15.73 9.95 7.98
N THR A 2 14.94 9.18 8.73
CA THR A 2 13.67 8.59 8.29
C THR A 2 12.56 9.60 8.52
N VAL A 3 11.72 9.83 7.49
CA VAL A 3 10.61 10.79 7.51
C VAL A 3 9.33 10.13 7.03
N ALA A 4 8.18 10.74 7.33
CA ALA A 4 6.90 10.31 6.78
C ALA A 4 6.79 10.67 5.28
N LEU A 5 6.15 9.80 4.49
CA LEU A 5 6.04 9.93 3.04
C LEU A 5 4.58 9.90 2.59
N VAL A 6 4.17 10.91 1.82
CA VAL A 6 2.80 11.03 1.29
C VAL A 6 2.73 10.30 -0.05
N LEU A 7 2.01 9.19 -0.07
CA LEU A 7 1.85 8.34 -1.24
C LEU A 7 0.72 8.83 -2.16
N HIS A 8 -0.30 9.47 -1.57
CA HIS A 8 -1.48 10.01 -2.27
C HIS A 8 -2.08 11.22 -1.55
N ARG A 9 -2.70 12.14 -2.32
CA ARG A 9 -3.53 13.25 -1.84
C ARG A 9 -4.94 13.14 -2.43
N ALA A 10 -5.97 13.19 -1.60
CA ALA A 10 -7.37 13.02 -1.99
C ALA A 10 -7.89 14.08 -2.97
N ASP A 11 -7.36 15.31 -2.87
CA ASP A 11 -7.66 16.44 -3.75
C ASP A 11 -6.87 16.43 -5.08
N GLY A 12 -5.99 15.43 -5.27
CA GLY A 12 -5.09 15.34 -6.43
C GLY A 12 -3.89 16.28 -6.38
N ALA A 13 -3.64 16.97 -5.26
CA ALA A 13 -2.50 17.88 -5.13
C ALA A 13 -1.14 17.14 -5.26
N PRO A 14 -0.12 17.78 -5.85
CA PRO A 14 1.20 17.16 -5.99
C PRO A 14 1.85 16.87 -4.64
N VAL A 15 2.40 15.68 -4.50
CA VAL A 15 3.19 15.27 -3.32
C VAL A 15 4.67 15.61 -3.50
N SER A 16 5.33 15.98 -2.40
CA SER A 16 6.79 16.20 -2.35
C SER A 16 7.60 14.90 -2.27
N THR A 17 6.93 13.75 -2.14
CA THR A 17 7.57 12.43 -2.11
C THR A 17 8.08 12.06 -3.50
N SER A 18 9.38 11.84 -3.63
CA SER A 18 10.00 11.29 -4.85
C SER A 18 9.65 9.82 -5.02
N PHE A 19 9.37 9.40 -6.26
CA PHE A 19 9.13 8.00 -6.62
C PHE A 19 10.12 7.52 -7.67
N ARG A 20 10.67 6.31 -7.50
CA ARG A 20 11.44 5.59 -8.51
C ARG A 20 10.58 4.50 -9.12
N ARG A 21 10.42 4.48 -10.44
CA ARG A 21 9.78 3.35 -11.14
C ARG A 21 10.75 2.18 -11.21
N ALA A 22 10.42 1.09 -10.52
CA ALA A 22 11.25 -0.11 -10.44
C ALA A 22 10.43 -1.30 -9.93
N ALA A 23 10.86 -2.52 -10.30
CA ALA A 23 10.33 -3.75 -9.74
C ALA A 23 10.78 -3.93 -8.28
N PHE A 24 9.89 -4.42 -7.42
CA PHE A 24 10.21 -4.81 -6.04
C PHE A 24 10.73 -6.25 -5.98
N GLY A 25 12.00 -6.43 -6.34
CA GLY A 25 12.62 -7.74 -6.53
C GLY A 25 12.33 -8.33 -7.92
N LYS A 26 12.82 -9.56 -8.15
CA LYS A 26 12.82 -10.20 -9.48
C LYS A 26 11.45 -10.75 -9.92
N ASP A 27 10.60 -11.13 -8.96
CA ASP A 27 9.34 -11.84 -9.20
C ASP A 27 8.10 -10.92 -9.12
N ASP A 28 8.30 -9.62 -8.92
CA ASP A 28 7.24 -8.60 -8.80
C ASP A 28 6.29 -8.63 -10.01
N PRO A 29 4.96 -8.77 -9.82
CA PRO A 29 3.99 -8.76 -10.92
C PRO A 29 3.79 -7.37 -11.57
N PHE A 30 4.27 -6.27 -10.97
CA PHE A 30 4.07 -4.90 -11.46
C PHE A 30 5.34 -4.16 -11.93
N PRO A 31 6.33 -4.79 -12.59
CA PRO A 31 7.69 -4.24 -12.75
C PRO A 31 7.75 -2.99 -13.64
N ARG A 32 6.71 -2.75 -14.46
CA ARG A 32 6.55 -1.57 -15.32
C ARG A 32 5.63 -0.49 -14.72
N HIS A 33 4.91 -0.81 -13.65
CA HIS A 33 3.82 0.01 -13.09
C HIS A 33 4.10 0.47 -11.66
N ARG A 34 4.97 -0.23 -10.92
CA ARG A 34 5.31 0.04 -9.53
C ARG A 34 6.21 1.28 -9.42
N GLU A 35 5.78 2.23 -8.60
CA GLU A 35 6.47 3.47 -8.27
C GLU A 35 6.81 3.43 -6.77
N ILE A 36 8.08 3.13 -6.46
CA ILE A 36 8.62 2.96 -5.12
C ILE A 36 8.96 4.32 -4.52
N ALA A 37 8.39 4.62 -3.35
CA ALA A 37 8.73 5.79 -2.54
C ALA A 37 9.78 5.46 -1.46
N TRP A 38 9.79 4.23 -0.96
CA TRP A 38 10.71 3.76 0.08
C TRP A 38 11.00 2.27 -0.03
N GLU A 39 12.22 1.88 0.32
CA GLU A 39 12.66 0.51 0.57
C GLU A 39 13.51 0.48 1.85
N GLY A 40 13.55 -0.65 2.56
CA GLY A 40 14.30 -0.76 3.80
C GLY A 40 14.39 -2.18 4.40
N PRO A 41 14.76 -2.28 5.70
CA PRO A 41 15.01 -3.55 6.39
C PRO A 41 13.85 -4.55 6.32
N GLY A 42 14.19 -5.83 6.48
CA GLY A 42 13.23 -6.94 6.37
C GLY A 42 12.70 -7.19 4.95
N SER A 43 13.39 -6.67 3.93
CA SER A 43 12.92 -6.66 2.53
C SER A 43 11.49 -6.10 2.42
N MET A 44 11.33 -4.82 2.78
CA MET A 44 10.07 -4.10 2.66
C MET A 44 10.15 -2.95 1.64
N SER A 45 9.04 -2.67 0.98
CA SER A 45 8.87 -1.57 0.03
C SER A 45 7.50 -0.90 0.20
N ALA A 46 7.44 0.42 0.02
CA ALA A 46 6.21 1.20 0.04
C ALA A 46 6.16 2.20 -1.11
N GLY A 47 4.98 2.45 -1.65
CA GLY A 47 4.81 3.27 -2.85
C GLY A 47 3.40 3.23 -3.42
N ARG A 48 3.30 3.37 -4.74
CA ARG A 48 2.03 3.34 -5.49
C ARG A 48 2.18 2.61 -6.83
N ILE A 49 1.05 2.22 -7.42
CA ILE A 49 0.99 1.57 -8.73
C ILE A 49 -0.13 2.23 -9.55
N SER A 50 0.14 2.56 -10.81
CA SER A 50 -0.91 2.92 -11.78
C SER A 50 -1.03 1.82 -12.83
N PHE A 51 -2.13 1.07 -12.78
CA PHE A 51 -2.33 -0.17 -13.52
C PHE A 51 -3.62 -0.15 -14.34
N ILE A 52 -3.62 -0.86 -15.46
CA ILE A 52 -4.78 -1.15 -16.30
C ILE A 52 -4.52 -2.48 -17.01
N GLY A 53 -5.57 -3.29 -17.18
CA GLY A 53 -5.47 -4.64 -17.76
C GLY A 53 -5.60 -5.73 -16.70
N GLU A 54 -5.00 -6.88 -16.97
CA GLU A 54 -5.22 -8.11 -16.22
C GLU A 54 -3.90 -8.87 -16.01
N LEU A 55 -3.74 -9.48 -14.83
CA LEU A 55 -2.62 -10.35 -14.48
C LEU A 55 -3.15 -11.58 -13.74
N GLU A 56 -2.63 -12.75 -14.07
CA GLU A 56 -2.75 -13.95 -13.23
C GLU A 56 -1.39 -14.24 -12.60
N VAL A 57 -1.37 -14.36 -11.27
CA VAL A 57 -0.16 -14.58 -10.47
C VAL A 57 -0.35 -15.91 -9.73
N PRO A 58 0.26 -17.02 -10.18
CA PRO A 58 0.02 -18.35 -9.60
C PRO A 58 0.47 -18.49 -8.14
N SER A 59 1.39 -17.63 -7.68
CA SER A 59 1.87 -17.55 -6.31
C SER A 59 2.40 -16.14 -6.07
N PHE A 60 1.65 -15.30 -5.35
CA PHE A 60 2.01 -13.89 -5.16
C PHE A 60 3.28 -13.74 -4.30
N PRO A 61 4.32 -13.02 -4.74
CA PRO A 61 5.67 -13.09 -4.16
C PRO A 61 5.85 -12.32 -2.83
N HIS A 62 4.85 -11.56 -2.40
CA HIS A 62 4.94 -10.67 -1.23
C HIS A 62 3.72 -10.85 -0.31
N THR A 63 3.83 -10.47 0.95
CA THR A 63 2.63 -10.07 1.71
C THR A 63 2.45 -8.57 1.48
N GLU A 64 1.51 -8.22 0.60
CA GLU A 64 1.30 -6.87 0.08
C GLU A 64 -0.09 -6.33 0.49
N THR A 65 -0.07 -5.19 1.17
CA THR A 65 -1.26 -4.40 1.47
C THR A 65 -1.51 -3.44 0.32
N ILE A 66 -2.75 -3.41 -0.18
CA ILE A 66 -3.21 -2.53 -1.25
C ILE A 66 -4.37 -1.69 -0.75
N VAL A 67 -4.37 -0.38 -1.03
CA VAL A 67 -5.53 0.51 -0.88
C VAL A 67 -5.75 1.27 -2.18
N VAL A 68 -6.96 1.20 -2.73
CA VAL A 68 -7.32 1.88 -3.98
C VAL A 68 -7.59 3.36 -3.70
N MET A 69 -6.99 4.23 -4.49
CA MET A 69 -7.11 5.68 -4.36
C MET A 69 -7.99 6.30 -5.46
N ALA A 70 -7.96 5.72 -6.66
CA ALA A 70 -8.85 6.08 -7.77
C ALA A 70 -9.01 4.90 -8.73
N GLY A 71 -10.19 4.73 -9.34
CA GLY A 71 -10.51 3.58 -10.20
C GLY A 71 -11.10 2.39 -9.43
N GLU A 72 -11.04 1.20 -10.03
CA GLU A 72 -11.61 -0.05 -9.49
C GLU A 72 -10.58 -1.17 -9.65
N LEU A 73 -10.29 -1.89 -8.56
CA LEU A 73 -9.41 -3.07 -8.58
C LEU A 73 -10.18 -4.32 -8.16
N SER A 74 -10.25 -5.30 -9.04
CA SER A 74 -10.82 -6.62 -8.74
C SER A 74 -9.70 -7.62 -8.43
N LEU A 75 -9.74 -8.22 -7.24
CA LEU A 75 -8.82 -9.23 -6.75
C LEU A 75 -9.56 -10.56 -6.57
N THR A 76 -9.15 -11.63 -7.25
CA THR A 76 -9.81 -12.94 -7.16
C THR A 76 -8.79 -14.01 -6.78
N ALA A 77 -8.93 -14.61 -5.59
CA ALA A 77 -8.14 -15.78 -5.20
C ALA A 77 -8.67 -17.04 -5.90
N ALA A 78 -7.81 -18.04 -6.11
CA ALA A 78 -8.22 -19.32 -6.67
C ALA A 78 -9.37 -19.97 -5.86
N GLY A 79 -10.49 -20.26 -6.53
CA GLY A 79 -11.69 -20.84 -5.92
C GLY A 79 -12.58 -19.85 -5.14
N ALA A 80 -12.22 -18.58 -5.05
CA ALA A 80 -13.00 -17.54 -4.37
C ALA A 80 -13.82 -16.68 -5.34
N ALA A 81 -14.84 -16.00 -4.81
CA ALA A 81 -15.52 -14.92 -5.53
C ALA A 81 -14.59 -13.67 -5.65
N PRO A 82 -14.72 -12.85 -6.70
CA PRO A 82 -13.95 -11.61 -6.82
C PRO A 82 -14.25 -10.61 -5.69
N LEU A 83 -13.20 -10.10 -5.05
CA LEU A 83 -13.24 -8.92 -4.19
C LEU A 83 -13.00 -7.69 -5.05
N VAL A 84 -14.04 -6.87 -5.23
CA VAL A 84 -13.93 -5.56 -5.88
C VAL A 84 -13.57 -4.51 -4.83
N LEU A 85 -12.61 -3.64 -5.15
CA LEU A 85 -12.13 -2.53 -4.31
C LEU A 85 -12.33 -1.20 -5.03
N ASN A 86 -13.09 -0.31 -4.41
CA ASN A 86 -13.38 1.06 -4.84
C ASN A 86 -12.42 2.05 -4.16
N PRO A 87 -12.40 3.35 -4.55
CA PRO A 87 -11.57 4.36 -3.89
C PRO A 87 -11.85 4.46 -2.38
N GLY A 88 -10.80 4.34 -1.56
CA GLY A 88 -10.90 4.27 -0.11
C GLY A 88 -11.11 2.86 0.46
N GLU A 89 -11.14 1.81 -0.38
CA GLU A 89 -11.17 0.40 0.04
C GLU A 89 -9.80 -0.28 -0.17
N GLY A 90 -9.55 -1.38 0.56
CA GLY A 90 -8.27 -2.07 0.50
C GLY A 90 -8.32 -3.52 0.92
N ALA A 91 -7.22 -4.23 0.67
CA ALA A 91 -7.04 -5.63 1.03
C ALA A 91 -5.56 -5.95 1.31
N VAL A 92 -5.32 -7.05 2.01
CA VAL A 92 -4.00 -7.70 2.07
C VAL A 92 -4.02 -8.94 1.19
N ILE A 93 -3.08 -9.02 0.25
CA ILE A 93 -2.74 -10.25 -0.49
C ILE A 93 -1.59 -10.92 0.27
N ALA A 94 -1.77 -12.16 0.70
CA ALA A 94 -0.74 -12.91 1.40
C ALA A 94 0.29 -13.52 0.43
N ARG A 95 1.57 -13.62 0.84
CA ARG A 95 2.62 -14.36 0.10
C ARG A 95 2.16 -15.80 -0.20
N GLY A 96 2.31 -16.26 -1.44
CA GLY A 96 1.85 -17.57 -1.89
C GLY A 96 0.40 -17.64 -2.37
N THR A 97 -0.33 -16.52 -2.39
CA THR A 97 -1.73 -16.51 -2.91
C THR A 97 -1.75 -16.63 -4.42
N ALA A 98 -2.43 -17.65 -4.96
CA ALA A 98 -2.82 -17.69 -6.36
C ALA A 98 -3.93 -16.65 -6.60
N VAL A 99 -3.62 -15.58 -7.32
CA VAL A 99 -4.51 -14.42 -7.48
C VAL A 99 -4.58 -13.91 -8.92
N ARG A 100 -5.80 -13.66 -9.39
CA ARG A 100 -6.10 -12.88 -10.60
C ARG A 100 -6.41 -11.44 -10.21
N ILE A 101 -5.73 -10.49 -10.85
CA ILE A 101 -5.82 -9.05 -10.61
C ILE A 101 -6.30 -8.37 -11.89
N LEU A 102 -7.40 -7.62 -11.79
CA LEU A 102 -8.03 -6.96 -12.94
C LEU A 102 -8.35 -5.50 -12.62
N ALA A 103 -7.89 -4.58 -13.48
CA ALA A 103 -8.25 -3.17 -13.49
C ALA A 103 -8.82 -2.82 -14.87
N ARG A 104 -10.16 -2.72 -14.99
CA ARG A 104 -10.85 -2.47 -16.27
C ARG A 104 -10.60 -1.08 -16.83
N SER A 105 -10.41 -0.11 -15.94
CA SER A 105 -9.96 1.25 -16.22
C SER A 105 -8.62 1.47 -15.51
N ARG A 106 -7.94 2.58 -15.84
CA ARG A 106 -6.67 2.91 -15.18
C ARG A 106 -6.91 3.27 -13.72
N THR A 107 -6.39 2.42 -12.85
CA THR A 107 -6.61 2.43 -11.41
C THR A 107 -5.31 2.77 -10.71
N LEU A 108 -5.39 3.65 -9.72
CA LEU A 108 -4.29 4.10 -8.87
C LEU A 108 -4.50 3.51 -7.48
N PHE A 109 -3.50 2.77 -6.99
CA PHE A 109 -3.51 2.24 -5.63
C PHE A 109 -2.15 2.42 -4.96
N VAL A 110 -2.15 2.57 -3.64
CA VAL A 110 -0.93 2.58 -2.82
C VAL A 110 -0.64 1.19 -2.29
N PHE A 111 0.64 0.91 -2.01
CA PHE A 111 1.06 -0.37 -1.48
C PHE A 111 2.05 -0.25 -0.31
N CYS A 112 2.02 -1.27 0.55
CA CYS A 112 3.10 -1.63 1.47
C CYS A 112 3.32 -3.15 1.35
N ALA A 113 4.51 -3.55 0.90
CA ALA A 113 4.84 -4.93 0.56
C ALA A 113 6.06 -5.41 1.36
N ALA A 114 5.97 -6.63 1.88
CA ALA A 114 7.10 -7.34 2.49
C ALA A 114 7.39 -8.64 1.73
N ALA A 115 8.64 -8.84 1.35
CA ALA A 115 9.17 -10.07 0.76
C ALA A 115 9.84 -10.98 1.81
N ALA A 116 9.52 -10.78 3.10
CA ALA A 116 10.05 -11.59 4.20
C ALA A 116 9.55 -13.05 4.12
N GLU A 117 10.49 -13.97 4.33
CA GLU A 117 10.22 -15.42 4.36
C GLU A 117 9.69 -15.88 5.73
N GLY A 118 9.04 -17.04 5.74
CA GLY A 118 8.43 -17.65 6.93
C GLY A 118 7.05 -18.23 6.67
N PRO A 119 6.42 -18.88 7.68
CA PRO A 119 5.08 -19.45 7.57
C PRO A 119 4.06 -18.40 7.15
N ASN A 120 3.12 -18.76 6.26
CA ASN A 120 2.06 -17.86 5.84
C ASN A 120 0.78 -18.62 5.49
N ASN A 121 -0.36 -17.92 5.48
CA ASN A 121 -1.66 -18.45 5.08
C ASN A 121 -2.12 -17.74 3.79
N PRO A 122 -2.04 -18.39 2.61
CA PRO A 122 -2.48 -17.81 1.34
C PRO A 122 -3.96 -17.37 1.37
N GLY A 123 -4.26 -16.21 0.79
CA GLY A 123 -5.59 -15.64 0.75
C GLY A 123 -5.60 -14.13 0.52
N ILE A 124 -6.80 -13.58 0.40
CA ILE A 124 -7.06 -12.14 0.29
C ILE A 124 -7.95 -11.74 1.47
N THR A 125 -7.47 -10.81 2.30
CA THR A 125 -8.21 -10.30 3.46
C THR A 125 -8.67 -8.86 3.19
N PRO A 126 -9.99 -8.60 3.04
CA PRO A 126 -10.50 -7.24 2.88
C PRO A 126 -10.34 -6.42 4.16
N LEU A 127 -9.91 -5.17 4.03
CA LEU A 127 -9.76 -4.22 5.13
C LEU A 127 -11.06 -3.42 5.32
N ARG A 128 -11.44 -3.12 6.57
CA ARG A 128 -12.62 -2.28 6.92
C ARG A 128 -12.19 -0.90 7.50
N ALA A 129 -12.81 0.18 7.04
CA ALA A 129 -12.17 1.52 6.89
C ALA A 129 -12.07 2.46 8.11
N GLY A 130 -11.18 3.47 7.98
CA GLY A 130 -10.99 4.65 8.87
C GLY A 130 -9.86 5.61 8.39
N SER A 131 -9.60 6.73 9.08
CA SER A 131 -8.59 7.79 8.76
C SER A 131 -7.86 8.40 9.99
N VAL A 132 -6.51 8.65 9.96
CA VAL A 132 -5.64 9.08 11.11
C VAL A 132 -4.38 9.89 10.66
N ARG A 133 -4.05 11.03 11.32
CA ARG A 133 -3.07 12.10 10.95
C ARG A 133 -1.66 12.01 11.58
N PHE A 134 -0.64 12.78 11.18
CA PHE A 134 0.72 12.68 11.77
C PHE A 134 1.50 14.01 11.78
N ALA A 135 2.48 14.17 12.68
CA ALA A 135 3.36 15.36 12.78
C ALA A 135 4.84 14.98 12.98
N ALA A 136 5.80 15.77 12.50
CA ALA A 136 7.24 15.47 12.61
C ALA A 136 7.94 16.27 13.73
N PRO A 137 9.14 15.86 14.20
CA PRO A 137 9.79 16.44 15.38
C PRO A 137 10.70 17.64 15.06
N ASP A 138 10.86 17.97 13.79
CA ASP A 138 11.46 19.24 13.33
C ASP A 138 10.46 20.41 13.41
N GLY A 139 9.23 20.16 13.90
CA GLY A 139 8.13 21.12 13.95
C GLY A 139 7.29 21.17 12.66
N SER A 140 7.61 20.36 11.64
CA SER A 140 6.80 20.32 10.43
C SER A 140 5.50 19.52 10.64
N VAL A 141 4.37 20.18 10.36
CA VAL A 141 3.03 19.60 10.47
C VAL A 141 2.63 18.99 9.14
N LEU A 142 2.36 17.69 9.13
CA LEU A 142 1.89 16.98 7.93
C LEU A 142 0.39 16.76 8.00
N SER A 143 -0.38 17.76 7.58
CA SER A 143 -1.83 17.61 7.38
C SER A 143 -2.12 16.44 6.46
N VAL A 144 -3.01 15.54 6.88
CA VAL A 144 -3.46 14.34 6.15
C VAL A 144 -5.00 14.35 6.15
N GLY A 145 -5.59 14.38 4.95
CA GLY A 145 -7.03 14.37 4.72
C GLY A 145 -7.66 12.96 4.76
N ALA A 146 -8.99 12.90 4.60
CA ALA A 146 -9.66 11.64 4.30
C ALA A 146 -9.40 11.27 2.82
N GLY A 147 -8.90 10.07 2.55
CA GLY A 147 -8.46 9.65 1.20
C GLY A 147 -6.99 9.97 0.88
N ASP A 148 -6.25 10.59 1.81
CA ASP A 148 -4.79 10.65 1.74
C ASP A 148 -4.19 9.32 2.19
N ALA A 149 -3.01 9.00 1.67
CA ALA A 149 -2.25 7.82 2.08
C ALA A 149 -0.84 8.21 2.51
N LEU A 150 -0.42 7.70 3.67
CA LEU A 150 0.88 7.97 4.29
C LEU A 150 1.59 6.67 4.65
N PHE A 151 2.89 6.60 4.37
CA PHE A 151 3.78 5.59 4.93
C PHE A 151 4.72 6.21 5.96
N VAL A 152 4.93 5.51 7.07
CA VAL A 152 5.80 5.93 8.18
C VAL A 152 6.78 4.79 8.44
N PRO A 153 8.05 4.90 8.00
CA PRO A 153 9.03 3.84 8.19
C PRO A 153 9.38 3.63 9.66
N GLN A 154 9.84 2.42 10.01
CA GLN A 154 10.28 2.09 11.36
C GLN A 154 11.36 3.08 11.83
N GLY A 155 11.22 3.57 13.06
CA GLY A 155 12.14 4.56 13.62
C GLY A 155 12.05 5.96 12.99
N ALA A 156 11.05 6.25 12.15
CA ALA A 156 10.68 7.63 11.86
C ALA A 156 10.09 8.26 13.14
N PRO A 157 10.74 9.27 13.75
CA PRO A 157 10.21 9.93 14.93
C PRO A 157 8.99 10.77 14.53
N ILE A 158 7.85 10.56 15.20
CA ILE A 158 6.57 11.13 14.77
C ILE A 158 5.64 11.39 15.96
N GLY A 159 5.01 12.57 15.97
CA GLY A 159 3.98 12.99 16.92
C GLY A 159 2.57 12.75 16.38
N TRP A 160 1.58 12.90 17.27
CA TRP A 160 0.16 12.67 17.01
C TRP A 160 -0.69 13.85 17.50
N GLU A 161 -1.53 14.40 16.62
CA GLU A 161 -2.57 15.37 17.00
C GLU A 161 -3.82 15.24 16.11
N SER A 162 -5.01 15.40 16.69
CA SER A 162 -6.29 15.32 15.99
C SER A 162 -7.35 16.21 16.66
N SER A 163 -7.86 17.19 15.92
CA SER A 163 -8.99 18.05 16.29
C SER A 163 -10.36 17.36 16.22
N ASP A 164 -10.47 16.24 15.51
CA ASP A 164 -11.72 15.62 15.07
C ASP A 164 -11.74 14.10 15.35
N ARG A 165 -12.91 13.46 15.21
CA ARG A 165 -13.02 11.99 15.30
C ARG A 165 -12.45 11.31 14.04
N VAL A 166 -11.66 10.28 14.31
CA VAL A 166 -10.53 9.82 13.51
C VAL A 166 -10.24 8.35 13.95
N ALA A 167 -9.90 7.42 13.05
CA ALA A 167 -9.90 5.94 13.30
C ALA A 167 -8.88 4.94 12.61
N LYS A 168 -8.03 4.18 11.84
CA LYS A 168 -7.53 4.09 10.41
C LYS A 168 -7.42 2.68 9.87
N PHE A 169 -7.27 2.58 8.55
CA PHE A 169 -6.38 1.55 7.99
C PHE A 169 -4.95 1.75 8.49
N TYR A 170 -4.43 0.76 9.20
CA TYR A 170 -3.02 0.62 9.47
C TYR A 170 -2.59 -0.81 9.24
N VAL A 171 -1.41 -0.96 8.67
CA VAL A 171 -0.66 -2.21 8.68
C VAL A 171 0.68 -1.91 9.33
N VAL A 172 0.99 -2.67 10.37
CA VAL A 172 2.29 -2.67 11.04
C VAL A 172 2.88 -4.04 10.78
N GLN A 173 3.89 -4.10 9.91
CA GLN A 173 4.66 -5.31 9.67
C GLN A 173 5.86 -5.32 10.61
N SER A 174 5.85 -6.24 11.58
CA SER A 174 7.02 -6.56 12.39
C SER A 174 7.95 -7.45 11.57
N VAL A 175 9.02 -6.88 11.03
CA VAL A 175 10.12 -7.63 10.43
C VAL A 175 11.21 -7.87 11.47
N GLN A 176 11.86 -9.04 11.42
CA GLN A 176 13.13 -9.24 12.12
C GLN A 176 14.23 -8.48 11.36
N ALA A 177 15.17 -7.92 12.12
CA ALA A 177 16.31 -7.15 11.62
C ALA A 177 17.53 -8.04 11.38
#